data_AF-A0AAV2R0Z6-F1
#
_entry.id   AF-A0AAV2R0Z6-F1
#
_cell.length_a   1.000
_cell.length_b   1.000
_cell.length_c   1.000
_cell.angle_alpha   90.00
_cell.angle_beta   90.00
_cell.angle_gamma   90.00
#
_symmetry.space_group_name_H-M   'P 1'
#
loop_
_entity.id
_entity.type
_entity.pdbx_description
1 polymer ?
#
loop_
_entity_poly.entity_id
_entity_poly.type
_entity_poly.pdbx_seq_one_letter_code
_entity_poly.pdbx_strand_id
1 'polypeptide(L)'
;DTNKIINDATTNNALDCVDYRQYMQDSTSSSECLIKSSGVSEEDIYIILELHNLLRSKIARGEEKRGRPGPQPPAANMKELKWNNDLARAAQAWAQQCPQESAPHKSRKLCSRSYE
;
A
#
# COMPACT_ATOMS: atom_id res chain seq x y z
N ASP A 1 -25.44 9.04 20.98
CA ASP A 1 -24.75 9.46 22.22
C ASP A 1 -23.30 9.03 22.14
N THR A 2 -22.50 9.80 21.41
CA THR A 2 -21.52 10.77 21.96
C THR A 2 -20.42 10.11 22.81
N ASN A 3 -19.21 10.21 22.27
CA ASN A 3 -17.93 10.18 23.00
C ASN A 3 -17.59 8.91 23.78
N LYS A 4 -16.84 8.03 23.12
CA LYS A 4 -15.79 7.25 23.78
C LYS A 4 -14.45 7.52 23.10
N ILE A 5 -14.05 8.79 23.14
CA ILE A 5 -12.64 9.19 23.07
C ILE A 5 -12.03 8.69 24.38
N ILE A 6 -11.37 7.52 24.34
CA ILE A 6 -10.41 7.16 25.38
C ILE A 6 -9.05 7.54 24.85
N ASN A 7 -8.50 8.58 25.47
CA ASN A 7 -7.09 8.87 25.51
C ASN A 7 -6.37 7.65 26.10
N ASP A 8 -5.57 6.96 25.30
CA ASP A 8 -4.47 6.13 25.81
C ASP A 8 -3.22 6.48 25.01
N ALA A 9 -2.77 7.73 25.18
CA ALA A 9 -1.36 8.00 25.09
C ALA A 9 -0.72 7.43 26.37
N THR A 10 0.27 6.57 26.19
CA THR A 10 1.19 5.98 27.19
C THR A 10 0.78 4.68 27.90
N THR A 11 0.78 3.56 27.16
CA THR A 11 1.41 2.33 27.67
C THR A 11 2.23 1.63 26.59
N ASN A 12 3.48 1.34 26.93
CA ASN A 12 4.45 0.59 26.16
C ASN A 12 3.91 -0.76 25.69
N ASN A 13 3.61 -0.88 24.40
CA ASN A 13 3.83 -2.11 23.64
C ASN A 13 4.14 -1.70 22.19
N ALA A 14 5.29 -2.12 21.69
CA ALA A 14 5.76 -1.80 20.35
C ALA A 14 4.77 -2.34 19.30
N LEU A 15 3.90 -1.47 18.76
CA LEU A 15 3.11 -1.83 17.60
C LEU A 15 4.07 -2.06 16.43
N ASP A 16 4.15 -3.31 15.95
CA ASP A 16 4.96 -3.74 14.80
C ASP A 16 4.38 -3.26 13.46
N CYS A 17 3.69 -2.13 13.47
CA CYS A 17 2.91 -1.61 12.36
C CYS A 17 2.54 -0.15 12.64
N VAL A 18 2.22 0.56 11.56
CA VAL A 18 1.86 1.98 11.56
C VAL A 18 0.35 2.11 11.31
N ASP A 19 -0.34 2.89 12.14
CA ASP A 19 -1.74 3.29 11.91
C ASP A 19 -1.78 4.52 11.00
N TYR A 20 -1.85 4.27 9.69
CA TYR A 20 -1.85 5.33 8.69
C TYR A 20 -3.08 6.24 8.74
N ARG A 21 -4.13 5.93 9.53
CA ARG A 21 -5.23 6.88 9.77
C ARG A 21 -4.74 8.16 10.44
N GLN A 22 -3.65 8.10 11.20
CA GLN A 22 -3.08 9.27 11.88
C GLN A 22 -2.39 10.23 10.90
N TYR A 23 -1.85 9.73 9.78
CA TYR A 23 -1.28 10.56 8.72
C TYR A 23 -2.34 11.21 7.81
N MET A 24 -3.64 10.96 8.04
CA MET A 24 -4.72 11.62 7.28
C MET A 24 -4.94 13.09 7.66
N GLN A 25 -4.22 13.61 8.67
CA GLN A 25 -4.43 14.96 9.18
C GLN A 25 -3.27 15.94 8.94
N ASP A 26 -2.05 15.45 8.67
CA ASP A 26 -0.88 16.33 8.61
C ASP A 26 -0.15 16.24 7.27
N SER A 27 -0.37 17.25 6.44
CA SER A 27 0.32 17.49 5.18
C SER A 27 1.67 18.16 5.45
N THR A 28 2.56 17.54 6.23
CA THR A 28 3.90 18.11 6.42
C THR A 28 4.79 17.69 5.26
N SER A 29 4.68 18.46 4.18
CA SER A 29 5.69 18.53 3.12
C SER A 29 7.03 18.84 3.77
N SER A 30 7.95 17.87 3.76
CA SER A 30 9.36 18.12 4.08
C SER A 30 9.91 19.17 3.11
N SER A 31 10.69 20.13 3.62
CA SER A 31 11.34 21.18 2.81
C SER A 31 12.30 20.63 1.74
N GLU A 32 12.68 19.35 1.84
CA GLU A 32 13.55 18.67 0.88
C GLU A 32 12.78 17.96 -0.25
N CYS A 33 11.45 17.78 -0.11
CA CYS A 33 10.62 17.18 -1.14
C CYS A 33 9.47 18.08 -1.54
N LEU A 34 9.68 18.81 -2.62
CA LEU A 34 8.64 19.62 -3.24
C LEU A 34 7.75 18.72 -4.10
N ILE A 35 6.57 18.37 -3.57
CA ILE A 35 5.55 17.62 -4.30
C ILE A 35 5.10 18.44 -5.52
N LYS A 36 5.38 17.94 -6.73
CA LYS A 36 4.98 18.57 -8.00
C LYS A 36 3.58 18.16 -8.44
N SER A 37 3.20 16.93 -8.14
CA SER A 37 1.89 16.35 -8.37
C SER A 37 1.61 15.34 -7.26
N SER A 38 0.36 15.21 -6.87
CA SER A 38 -0.09 14.26 -5.85
C SER A 38 -1.37 13.58 -6.30
N GLY A 39 -1.55 12.34 -5.87
CA GLY A 39 -2.67 11.53 -6.31
C GLY A 39 -2.35 10.73 -7.57
N VAL A 40 -3.30 9.88 -7.91
CA VAL A 40 -3.29 9.02 -9.10
C VAL A 40 -4.65 9.25 -9.76
N SER A 41 -4.67 9.52 -11.07
CA SER A 41 -5.93 9.80 -11.78
C SER A 41 -6.77 8.53 -11.91
N GLU A 42 -8.05 8.66 -12.26
CA GLU A 42 -8.91 7.50 -12.50
C GLU A 42 -8.41 6.63 -13.65
N GLU A 43 -7.86 7.25 -14.70
CA GLU A 43 -7.23 6.58 -15.83
C GLU A 43 -5.99 5.79 -15.39
N ASP A 44 -5.13 6.41 -14.57
CA ASP A 44 -3.95 5.74 -14.03
C ASP A 44 -4.32 4.58 -13.09
N ILE A 45 -5.38 4.74 -12.28
CA ILE A 45 -5.91 3.66 -11.43
C ILE A 45 -6.34 2.46 -12.29
N TYR A 46 -7.05 2.71 -13.40
CA TYR A 46 -7.46 1.67 -14.34
C TYR A 46 -6.25 0.95 -14.94
N ILE A 47 -5.26 1.70 -15.45
CA ILE A 47 -4.04 1.14 -16.06
C ILE A 47 -3.25 0.30 -15.04
N ILE A 48 -3.08 0.81 -13.81
CA ILE A 48 -2.40 0.08 -12.73
C ILE A 48 -3.12 -1.25 -12.49
N LEU A 49 -4.44 -1.22 -12.30
CA LEU A 49 -5.20 -2.43 -11.97
C LEU A 49 -5.17 -3.46 -13.11
N GLU A 50 -5.37 -3.00 -14.35
CA GLU A 50 -5.36 -3.84 -15.55
C GLU A 50 -3.99 -4.52 -15.75
N LEU A 51 -2.89 -3.76 -15.66
CA LEU A 51 -1.53 -4.30 -15.80
C LEU A 51 -1.22 -5.34 -14.72
N HIS A 52 -1.60 -5.08 -13.46
CA HIS A 52 -1.40 -6.05 -12.39
C HIS A 52 -2.18 -7.34 -12.65
N ASN A 53 -3.45 -7.25 -13.04
CA ASN A 53 -4.29 -8.41 -13.30
C ASN A 53 -3.82 -9.20 -14.53
N LEU A 54 -3.37 -8.52 -15.60
CA LEU A 54 -2.76 -9.14 -16.77
C LEU A 54 -1.52 -9.96 -16.40
N LEU A 55 -0.60 -9.38 -15.63
CA LEU A 55 0.64 -10.05 -15.20
C LEU A 55 0.36 -11.20 -14.22
N ARG A 56 -0.58 -11.02 -13.28
CA ARG A 56 -1.02 -12.09 -12.37
C ARG A 56 -1.64 -13.26 -13.14
N SER A 57 -2.46 -12.98 -14.15
CA SER A 57 -3.06 -13.99 -15.03
C SER A 57 -2.00 -14.76 -15.83
N LYS A 58 -1.01 -14.05 -16.40
CA LYS A 58 0.13 -14.67 -17.09
C LYS A 58 0.87 -15.69 -16.21
N ILE A 59 1.12 -15.33 -14.94
CA ILE A 59 1.73 -16.25 -13.97
C ILE A 59 0.78 -17.40 -13.65
N ALA A 60 -0.50 -17.11 -13.38
CA ALA A 60 -1.49 -18.13 -13.03
C ALA A 60 -1.61 -19.23 -14.10
N ARG A 61 -1.52 -18.86 -15.38
CA ARG A 61 -1.54 -19.78 -16.54
C ARG A 61 -0.20 -20.50 -16.80
N GLY A 62 0.87 -20.21 -16.06
CA GLY A 62 2.19 -20.82 -16.28
C GLY A 62 2.90 -20.30 -17.54
N GLU A 63 2.56 -19.08 -17.98
CA GLU A 63 3.09 -18.48 -19.22
C GLU A 63 4.35 -17.63 -18.98
N GLU A 64 4.73 -17.34 -17.73
CA GLU A 64 5.99 -16.65 -17.42
C GLU A 64 7.18 -17.61 -17.44
N LYS A 65 7.99 -17.52 -18.51
CA LYS A 65 9.11 -18.44 -18.73
C LYS A 65 10.39 -18.05 -18.00
N ARG A 66 10.51 -16.82 -17.50
CA ARG A 66 11.71 -16.34 -16.78
C ARG A 66 11.75 -16.86 -15.33
N GLY A 67 12.95 -17.11 -14.81
CA GLY A 67 13.19 -17.55 -13.43
C GLY A 67 14.62 -18.08 -13.25
N ARG A 68 15.08 -18.25 -12.00
CA ARG A 68 16.37 -18.88 -11.68
C ARG A 68 16.20 -19.83 -10.47
N PRO A 69 15.91 -21.14 -10.68
CA PRO A 69 15.58 -21.76 -11.97
C PRO A 69 14.21 -21.30 -12.50
N GLY A 70 13.98 -21.44 -13.81
CA GLY A 70 12.69 -21.14 -14.45
C GLY A 70 12.09 -22.39 -15.11
N PRO A 71 10.82 -22.35 -15.56
CA PRO A 71 9.87 -21.22 -15.54
C PRO A 71 9.14 -21.03 -14.20
N GLN A 72 8.36 -19.95 -14.05
CA GLN A 72 7.44 -19.81 -12.90
C GLN A 72 6.29 -20.82 -13.03
N PRO A 73 5.93 -21.57 -11.97
CA PRO A 73 4.83 -22.54 -12.02
C PRO A 73 3.46 -21.85 -12.09
N PRO A 74 2.42 -22.51 -12.64
CA PRO A 74 1.05 -22.01 -12.63
C PRO A 74 0.49 -21.91 -11.20
N ALA A 75 -0.53 -21.07 -11.01
CA ALA A 75 -1.15 -20.84 -9.70
C ALA A 75 -2.67 -21.05 -9.76
N ALA A 76 -3.19 -21.92 -8.91
CA ALA A 76 -4.61 -22.31 -8.91
C ALA A 76 -5.54 -21.30 -8.20
N ASN A 77 -5.02 -20.45 -7.30
CA ASN A 77 -5.81 -19.51 -6.50
C ASN A 77 -5.31 -18.05 -6.65
N MET A 78 -4.89 -17.68 -7.86
CA MET A 78 -4.46 -16.32 -8.17
C MET A 78 -5.68 -15.45 -8.53
N LYS A 79 -6.29 -14.82 -7.52
CA LYS A 79 -7.48 -13.98 -7.73
C LYS A 79 -7.14 -12.63 -8.37
N GLU A 80 -8.12 -12.09 -9.09
CA GLU A 80 -8.10 -10.72 -9.61
C GLU A 80 -8.05 -9.71 -8.46
N LEU A 81 -7.25 -8.66 -8.64
CA LEU A 81 -7.21 -7.53 -7.73
C LEU A 81 -8.37 -6.57 -8.00
N LYS A 82 -8.83 -5.91 -6.94
CA LYS A 82 -9.71 -4.75 -7.01
C LYS A 82 -9.02 -3.56 -6.37
N TRP A 83 -9.30 -2.37 -6.87
CA TRP A 83 -8.83 -1.15 -6.25
C TRP A 83 -9.45 -0.97 -4.87
N ASN A 84 -8.63 -0.55 -3.88
CA ASN A 84 -9.09 -0.27 -2.53
C ASN A 84 -8.64 1.15 -2.14
N ASN A 85 -9.61 2.03 -1.89
CA ASN A 85 -9.35 3.44 -1.61
C ASN A 85 -8.61 3.66 -0.27
N ASP A 86 -8.77 2.78 0.71
CA ASP A 86 -8.07 2.89 1.99
C ASP A 86 -6.58 2.58 1.81
N LEU A 87 -6.26 1.55 1.02
CA LEU A 87 -4.88 1.22 0.64
C LEU A 87 -4.26 2.32 -0.22
N ALA A 88 -5.01 2.88 -1.16
CA ALA A 88 -4.56 3.99 -2.00
C ALA A 88 -4.22 5.23 -1.17
N ARG A 89 -5.08 5.61 -0.21
CA ARG A 89 -4.82 6.73 0.70
C ARG A 89 -3.60 6.50 1.57
N ALA A 90 -3.42 5.28 2.11
CA ALA A 90 -2.23 4.95 2.88
C ALA A 90 -0.95 5.02 2.04
N ALA A 91 -0.99 4.48 0.81
CA ALA A 91 0.14 4.56 -0.12
C ALA A 91 0.46 6.01 -0.49
N GLN A 92 -0.55 6.86 -0.71
CA GLN A 92 -0.37 8.27 -1.01
C GLN A 92 0.26 9.03 0.17
N ALA A 93 -0.23 8.81 1.39
CA ALA A 93 0.33 9.43 2.60
C ALA A 93 1.79 9.03 2.84
N TRP A 94 2.15 7.78 2.51
CA TRP A 94 3.54 7.35 2.51
C TRP A 94 4.36 8.05 1.42
N ALA A 95 3.87 8.10 0.19
CA ALA A 95 4.57 8.74 -0.93
C ALA A 95 4.83 10.25 -0.69
N GLN A 96 3.90 10.95 -0.02
CA GLN A 96 4.05 12.37 0.32
C GLN A 96 5.18 12.67 1.31
N GLN A 97 5.63 11.66 2.07
CA GLN A 97 6.80 11.80 2.96
C GLN A 97 8.13 11.76 2.19
N CYS A 98 8.08 11.45 0.90
CA CYS A 98 9.24 11.27 0.03
C CYS A 98 10.30 10.36 0.66
N PRO A 99 9.89 9.13 1.02
CA PRO A 99 10.74 8.21 1.75
C PRO A 99 11.96 7.83 0.91
N GLN A 100 13.12 7.76 1.56
CA GLN A 100 14.31 7.20 0.93
C GLN A 100 14.15 5.70 0.69
N GLU A 101 14.86 5.18 -0.32
CA GLU A 101 14.80 3.77 -0.74
C GLU A 101 15.15 2.77 0.39
N SER A 102 15.90 3.21 1.40
CA SER A 102 16.31 2.43 2.56
C SER A 102 15.29 2.41 3.71
N ALA A 103 14.12 3.02 3.53
CA ALA A 103 13.11 3.09 4.58
C ALA A 103 12.72 1.68 5.10
N PRO A 104 12.73 1.46 6.44
CA PRO A 104 12.55 0.15 7.02
C PRO A 104 11.16 -0.43 6.73
N HIS A 105 11.06 -1.75 6.53
CA HIS A 105 9.76 -2.41 6.27
C HIS A 105 8.69 -2.11 7.34
N LYS A 106 9.12 -1.97 8.60
CA LYS A 106 8.22 -1.64 9.73
C LYS A 106 7.53 -0.29 9.54
N SER A 107 8.19 0.69 8.92
CA SER A 107 7.59 2.00 8.63
C SER A 107 6.64 1.98 7.42
N ARG A 108 6.51 0.82 6.74
CA ARG A 108 5.60 0.57 5.60
C ARG A 108 4.43 -0.35 5.94
N LYS A 109 4.44 -0.97 7.13
CA LYS A 109 3.48 -2.01 7.51
C LYS A 109 2.22 -1.37 8.09
N LEU A 110 1.06 -1.65 7.47
CA LEU A 110 -0.26 -1.27 7.99
C LEU A 110 -0.67 -2.21 9.13
N CYS A 111 -1.21 -1.67 10.23
CA CYS A 111 -1.69 -2.49 11.36
C CYS A 111 -2.89 -3.40 11.04
N SER A 112 -3.47 -3.24 9.85
CA SER A 112 -4.61 -3.98 9.29
C SER A 112 -5.89 -3.93 10.12
N ARG A 113 -6.95 -3.45 9.48
CA ARG A 113 -8.27 -4.09 9.57
C ARG A 113 -8.30 -5.16 8.48
N SER A 114 -9.02 -6.25 8.68
CA SER A 114 -9.28 -7.25 7.64
C SER A 114 -9.90 -6.57 6.42
N TYR A 115 -9.21 -6.61 5.28
CA TYR A 115 -9.78 -6.21 4.00
C TYR A 115 -10.53 -7.42 3.45
N GLU A 116 -11.86 -7.42 3.56
CA GLU A 116 -12.76 -8.38 2.90
C GLU A 116 -13.08 -7.94 1.47
#